data_AF-A0A0Q4YA12-F1
#
_entry.id   AF-A0A0Q4YA12-F1
#
_cell.length_a   1.000
_cell.length_b   1.000
_cell.length_c   1.000
_cell.angle_alpha   90.00
_cell.angle_beta   90.00
_cell.angle_gamma   90.00
#
_symmetry.space_group_name_H-M   'P 1'
#
loop_
_entity.id
_entity.type
_entity.pdbx_description
1 polymer ?
#
loop_
_entity_poly.entity_id
_entity_poly.type
_entity_poly.pdbx_seq_one_letter_code
_entity_poly.pdbx_strand_id
1 'polypeptide(L)'
;MNATAAKTRATNTSRASDKTSPTTLSDEAEAPAIVAARAARESIRSMIEAEIRRQDAFPVARRTLQLLAEAVVEPAAEPPFYRVVDRTGAPRQGETGPPTLEDLFAELRERHGALFVPVPPKPVVEMPPEPTASDEIKAATARFVGSQSERARSVMARSVARGRSAAATVSASLAGTLSTIRHSLADRPTGGQGSSPQPTLRERGMRIGASFGDRARETVAIARERLSGLAAGDTAASPSATPVQGGQPARWPGLVARAGDRLRRLRRDDGTILTRPSTLAGVGLLGGLALVLLLTQGGGDDRPASAPDAEAPRQEAKAQDPAPATPPTETQSAQNRPSTMANPRETVSPTAPPGIPAEEPSPPSAEESRTKPAEPSNAITGKTEVIDTATLRVGGKLVRLFGVEWVRGGQPEELTRYLAGRPVTCQPVAGSAAYLCAVEGRDLSEVVLFNGGGRASSEATPDLVAAEDRARTERLGVWAR
;
A
#
# COMPACT_ATOMS: atom_id res chain seq x y z
N MET A 1 -72.59 49.03 -48.29
CA MET A 1 -71.40 49.29 -47.46
C MET A 1 -70.20 48.67 -48.17
N ASN A 2 -69.32 49.55 -48.63
CA ASN A 2 -67.87 49.47 -48.90
C ASN A 2 -67.21 48.09 -48.84
N ALA A 3 -66.17 47.73 -49.59
CA ALA A 3 -65.44 48.29 -50.72
C ALA A 3 -64.20 47.36 -50.86
N THR A 4 -63.61 47.28 -52.06
CA THR A 4 -62.15 47.06 -52.30
C THR A 4 -61.49 45.76 -51.80
N ALA A 5 -60.45 45.19 -52.42
CA ALA A 5 -59.78 45.38 -53.71
C ALA A 5 -58.78 44.21 -53.88
N ALA A 6 -58.55 43.82 -55.14
CA ALA A 6 -57.26 43.53 -55.79
C ALA A 6 -56.18 42.69 -55.06
N LYS A 7 -55.53 41.75 -55.79
CA LYS A 7 -54.28 42.02 -56.57
C LYS A 7 -53.51 40.71 -56.92
N THR A 8 -53.27 40.52 -58.23
CA THR A 8 -52.11 39.85 -58.94
C THR A 8 -51.70 38.42 -58.54
N ARG A 9 -51.65 37.38 -59.40
CA ARG A 9 -51.03 37.17 -60.73
C ARG A 9 -49.56 37.62 -60.85
N ALA A 10 -48.62 36.65 -60.83
CA ALA A 10 -47.45 36.51 -61.72
C ALA A 10 -46.37 35.61 -61.06
N THR A 11 -46.09 34.45 -61.66
CA THR A 11 -44.82 34.10 -62.36
C THR A 11 -43.86 33.30 -61.50
N ASN A 12 -44.03 31.98 -61.55
CA ASN A 12 -42.99 31.02 -61.18
C ASN A 12 -42.24 30.68 -62.47
N THR A 13 -41.18 31.45 -62.76
CA THR A 13 -40.30 31.22 -63.91
C THR A 13 -39.11 30.43 -63.44
N SER A 14 -38.96 29.24 -64.03
CA SER A 14 -37.78 28.38 -63.94
C SER A 14 -36.50 29.16 -64.22
N ARG A 15 -35.45 28.94 -63.42
CA ARG A 15 -34.09 29.06 -63.95
C ARG A 15 -33.11 28.15 -63.23
N ALA A 16 -32.54 27.27 -64.06
CA ALA A 16 -31.20 26.72 -63.98
C ALA A 16 -30.83 25.92 -62.73
N SER A 17 -30.96 24.59 -62.88
CA SER A 17 -29.98 23.66 -62.37
C SER A 17 -28.58 24.11 -62.81
N ASP A 18 -27.81 24.67 -61.88
CA ASP A 18 -26.37 24.78 -62.05
C ASP A 18 -25.73 23.62 -61.29
N LYS A 19 -25.18 22.71 -62.08
CA LYS A 19 -24.60 21.45 -61.66
C LYS A 19 -23.13 21.71 -61.40
N THR A 20 -22.82 22.27 -60.23
CA THR A 20 -21.43 22.49 -59.81
C THR A 20 -20.99 21.32 -58.94
N SER A 21 -20.29 20.37 -59.56
CA SER A 21 -19.50 19.36 -58.86
C SER A 21 -18.55 20.07 -57.87
N PRO A 22 -18.33 19.54 -56.66
CA PRO A 22 -17.39 20.15 -55.73
C PRO A 22 -15.97 19.85 -56.21
N THR A 23 -15.33 20.87 -56.75
CA THR A 23 -13.88 20.94 -56.91
C THR A 23 -13.24 20.75 -55.54
N THR A 24 -12.40 19.74 -55.44
CA THR A 24 -11.35 19.57 -54.43
C THR A 24 -10.56 20.87 -54.30
N LEU A 25 -10.84 21.63 -53.24
CA LEU A 25 -10.02 22.77 -52.82
C LEU A 25 -9.15 22.31 -51.65
N SER A 26 -7.88 22.15 -51.99
CA SER A 26 -6.75 22.07 -51.07
C SER A 26 -6.69 23.32 -50.17
N ASP A 27 -6.70 23.11 -48.86
CA ASP A 27 -5.76 23.67 -47.87
C ASP A 27 -5.31 25.15 -47.89
N GLU A 28 -6.07 26.10 -48.44
CA GLU A 28 -5.79 27.53 -48.26
C GLU A 28 -6.88 28.26 -47.45
N ALA A 29 -6.51 28.62 -46.22
CA ALA A 29 -7.17 29.57 -45.33
C ALA A 29 -8.63 29.26 -44.97
N GLU A 30 -8.84 28.17 -44.23
CA GLU A 30 -10.09 28.01 -43.48
C GLU A 30 -10.29 29.24 -42.57
N ALA A 31 -11.36 30.00 -42.83
CA ALA A 31 -11.61 31.27 -42.14
C ALA A 31 -11.52 31.09 -40.61
N PRO A 32 -10.90 32.02 -39.87
CA PRO A 32 -10.64 31.86 -38.43
C PRO A 32 -11.91 31.56 -37.61
N ALA A 33 -13.08 31.99 -38.09
CA ALA A 33 -14.38 31.68 -37.49
C ALA A 33 -14.74 30.19 -37.55
N ILE A 34 -14.41 29.48 -38.64
CA ILE A 34 -14.70 28.04 -38.79
C ILE A 34 -13.78 27.23 -37.86
N VAL A 35 -12.51 27.60 -37.79
CA VAL A 35 -11.55 26.99 -36.86
C VAL A 35 -11.99 27.18 -35.41
N ALA A 36 -12.40 28.40 -35.04
CA ALA A 36 -12.92 28.70 -33.71
C ALA A 36 -14.20 27.91 -33.39
N ALA A 37 -15.13 27.79 -34.35
CA ALA A 37 -16.35 27.00 -34.17
C ALA A 37 -16.06 25.50 -34.01
N ARG A 38 -15.07 24.96 -34.74
CA ARG A 38 -14.62 23.57 -34.58
C ARG A 38 -14.01 23.35 -33.20
N ALA A 39 -13.12 24.25 -32.76
CA ALA A 39 -12.51 24.18 -31.44
C ALA A 39 -13.54 24.27 -30.31
N ALA A 40 -14.56 25.13 -30.43
CA ALA A 40 -15.65 25.22 -29.45
C ALA A 40 -16.46 23.92 -29.36
N ARG A 41 -16.79 23.30 -30.50
CA ARG A 41 -17.47 21.99 -30.53
C ARG A 41 -16.63 20.88 -29.92
N GLU A 42 -15.32 20.89 -30.17
CA GLU A 42 -14.40 19.90 -29.62
C GLU A 42 -14.23 20.05 -28.10
N SER A 43 -14.20 21.28 -27.60
CA SER A 43 -14.24 21.58 -26.15
C SER A 43 -15.51 21.01 -25.50
N ILE A 44 -16.67 21.23 -26.12
CA ILE A 44 -17.96 20.71 -25.61
C ILE A 44 -17.97 19.19 -25.62
N ARG A 45 -17.47 18.57 -26.70
CA ARG A 45 -17.35 17.12 -26.78
C ARG A 45 -16.51 16.56 -25.63
N SER A 46 -15.37 17.20 -25.33
CA SER A 46 -14.51 16.82 -24.20
C SER A 46 -15.24 16.96 -22.86
N MET A 47 -16.04 18.02 -22.67
CA MET A 47 -16.85 18.19 -21.44
C MET A 47 -17.93 17.12 -21.32
N ILE A 48 -18.65 16.81 -22.40
CA ILE A 48 -19.65 15.74 -22.45
C ILE A 48 -19.01 14.39 -22.11
N GLU A 49 -17.87 14.07 -22.71
CA GLU A 49 -17.17 12.80 -22.45
C GLU A 49 -16.65 12.71 -21.01
N ALA A 50 -16.16 13.82 -20.44
CA ALA A 50 -15.81 13.88 -19.03
C ALA A 50 -17.02 13.60 -18.14
N GLU A 51 -18.19 14.14 -18.47
CA GLU A 51 -19.42 13.92 -17.72
C GLU A 51 -19.94 12.48 -17.86
N ILE A 52 -19.94 11.90 -19.07
CA ILE A 52 -20.29 10.49 -19.29
C ILE A 52 -19.43 9.55 -18.43
N ARG A 53 -18.14 9.86 -18.29
CA ARG A 53 -17.23 9.08 -17.43
C ARG A 53 -17.57 9.22 -15.95
N ARG A 54 -17.96 10.41 -15.49
CA ARG A 54 -18.37 10.63 -14.08
C ARG A 54 -19.67 9.92 -13.73
N GLN A 55 -20.56 9.76 -14.70
CA GLN A 55 -21.90 9.21 -14.52
C GLN A 55 -21.97 7.67 -14.66
N ASP A 56 -20.82 6.98 -14.68
CA ASP A 56 -20.72 5.51 -14.78
C ASP A 56 -21.56 4.88 -15.89
N ALA A 57 -21.51 5.46 -17.10
CA ALA A 57 -22.16 4.87 -18.26
C ALA A 57 -21.50 3.54 -18.69
N PHE A 58 -22.31 2.57 -19.14
CA PHE A 58 -21.80 1.32 -19.71
C PHE A 58 -20.85 1.62 -20.88
N PRO A 59 -19.70 0.92 -21.03
CA PRO A 59 -18.74 1.19 -22.10
C PRO A 59 -19.36 1.20 -23.50
N VAL A 60 -20.28 0.27 -23.77
CA VAL A 60 -21.00 0.16 -25.05
C VAL A 60 -22.01 1.30 -25.29
N ALA A 61 -22.49 1.96 -24.24
CA ALA A 61 -23.49 3.04 -24.32
C ALA A 61 -22.87 4.44 -24.44
N ARG A 62 -21.55 4.58 -24.18
CA ARG A 62 -20.87 5.88 -24.15
C ARG A 62 -21.04 6.66 -25.45
N ARG A 63 -20.90 6.00 -26.60
CA ARG A 63 -21.05 6.67 -27.91
C ARG A 63 -22.49 7.15 -28.15
N THR A 64 -23.48 6.34 -27.76
CA THR A 64 -24.90 6.69 -27.89
C THR A 64 -25.24 7.89 -27.01
N LEU A 65 -24.80 7.90 -25.74
CA LEU A 65 -25.01 9.01 -24.83
C LEU A 65 -24.34 10.30 -25.32
N GLN A 66 -23.13 10.20 -25.86
CA GLN A 66 -22.44 11.33 -26.45
C GLN A 66 -23.26 11.94 -27.60
N LEU A 67 -23.80 11.12 -28.50
CA LEU A 67 -24.63 11.60 -29.61
C LEU A 67 -25.92 12.26 -29.12
N LEU A 68 -26.56 11.70 -28.10
CA LEU A 68 -27.77 12.28 -27.50
C LEU A 68 -27.47 13.64 -26.85
N ALA A 69 -26.34 13.77 -26.14
CA ALA A 69 -25.93 15.01 -25.53
C ALA A 69 -25.50 16.06 -26.57
N GLU A 70 -24.69 15.69 -27.58
CA GLU A 70 -24.28 16.59 -28.68
C GLU A 70 -25.48 17.14 -29.46
N ALA A 71 -26.59 16.40 -29.54
CA ALA A 71 -27.81 16.85 -30.23
C ALA A 71 -28.58 17.97 -29.49
N VAL A 72 -28.33 18.17 -28.19
CA VAL A 72 -29.04 19.14 -27.34
C VAL A 72 -28.12 20.15 -26.66
N VAL A 73 -26.81 20.11 -26.95
CA VAL A 73 -25.84 21.04 -26.37
C VAL A 73 -25.18 21.87 -27.46
N GLU A 74 -25.27 23.18 -27.34
CA GLU A 74 -24.67 24.14 -28.28
C GLU A 74 -23.56 24.96 -27.62
N PRO A 75 -22.56 25.43 -28.40
CA PRO A 75 -21.58 26.38 -27.91
C PRO A 75 -22.20 27.72 -27.54
N ALA A 76 -21.75 28.26 -26.42
CA ALA A 76 -22.10 29.59 -25.94
C ALA A 76 -20.82 30.44 -25.81
N ALA A 77 -20.97 31.76 -25.99
CA ALA A 77 -19.86 32.70 -25.83
C ALA A 77 -19.50 32.96 -24.36
N GLU A 78 -20.46 32.76 -23.46
CA GLU A 78 -20.32 33.01 -22.02
C GLU A 78 -20.08 31.70 -21.26
N PRO A 79 -19.31 31.71 -20.16
CA PRO A 79 -19.17 30.57 -19.27
C PRO A 79 -20.55 30.01 -18.85
N PRO A 80 -20.78 28.69 -18.92
CA PRO A 80 -19.78 27.62 -19.01
C PRO A 80 -19.33 27.23 -20.44
N PHE A 81 -19.51 28.13 -21.43
CA PHE A 81 -19.20 27.94 -22.85
C PHE A 81 -20.06 26.89 -23.58
N TYR A 82 -21.14 26.47 -22.93
CA TYR A 82 -22.18 25.65 -23.51
C TYR A 82 -23.55 26.11 -23.02
N ARG A 83 -24.60 25.77 -23.77
CA ARG A 83 -25.99 25.88 -23.35
C ARG A 83 -26.77 24.65 -23.80
N VAL A 84 -27.71 24.19 -22.99
CA VAL A 84 -28.62 23.11 -23.39
C VAL A 84 -29.81 23.73 -24.11
N VAL A 85 -30.12 23.23 -25.31
CA VAL A 85 -31.24 23.66 -26.15
C VAL A 85 -32.34 22.61 -26.17
N ASP A 86 -33.57 23.05 -26.44
CA ASP A 86 -34.70 22.14 -26.66
C ASP A 86 -34.75 21.66 -28.13
N ARG A 87 -35.80 20.91 -28.48
CA ARG A 87 -36.01 20.40 -29.85
C ARG A 87 -36.20 21.51 -30.89
N THR A 88 -36.49 22.74 -30.47
CA THR A 88 -36.67 23.91 -31.34
C THR A 88 -35.38 24.72 -31.47
N GLY A 89 -34.32 24.36 -30.74
CA GLY A 89 -33.07 25.11 -30.66
C GLY A 89 -33.11 26.28 -29.68
N ALA A 90 -34.21 26.46 -28.93
CA ALA A 90 -34.30 27.50 -27.93
C ALA A 90 -33.53 27.07 -26.66
N PRO A 91 -32.83 27.99 -25.98
CA PRO A 91 -32.14 27.68 -24.73
C PRO A 91 -33.15 27.23 -23.67
N ARG A 92 -32.90 26.08 -23.04
CA ARG A 92 -33.73 25.58 -21.95
C ARG A 92 -33.48 26.40 -20.69
N GLN A 93 -34.54 26.60 -19.91
CA GLN A 93 -34.51 27.20 -18.58
C GLN A 93 -34.97 26.13 -17.59
N GLY A 94 -34.12 25.78 -16.63
CA GLY A 94 -34.48 24.95 -15.49
C GLY A 94 -35.04 25.79 -14.34
N GLU A 95 -35.54 25.14 -13.29
CA GLU A 95 -36.09 25.82 -12.11
C GLU A 95 -35.04 26.66 -11.37
N THR A 96 -33.79 26.22 -11.38
CA THR A 96 -32.66 26.85 -10.67
C THR A 96 -31.76 27.70 -11.58
N GLY A 97 -32.13 27.87 -12.86
CA GLY A 97 -31.34 28.61 -13.85
C GLY A 97 -31.12 27.80 -15.14
N PRO A 98 -30.16 28.20 -16.00
CA PRO A 98 -29.82 27.43 -17.19
C PRO A 98 -29.36 26.02 -16.78
N PRO A 99 -29.94 24.95 -17.37
CA PRO A 99 -29.63 23.59 -16.97
C PRO A 99 -28.17 23.27 -17.26
N THR A 100 -27.54 22.58 -16.32
CA THR A 100 -26.15 22.14 -16.43
C THR A 100 -26.05 20.82 -17.20
N LEU A 101 -24.83 20.42 -17.58
CA LEU A 101 -24.61 19.07 -18.10
C LEU A 101 -25.02 17.98 -17.10
N GLU A 102 -24.84 18.21 -15.81
CA GLU A 102 -25.25 17.26 -14.76
C GLU A 102 -26.76 17.05 -14.77
N ASP A 103 -27.54 18.13 -14.85
CA ASP A 103 -29.01 18.09 -14.94
C ASP A 103 -29.47 17.34 -16.21
N LEU A 104 -28.79 17.59 -17.35
CA LEU A 104 -29.06 16.88 -18.60
C LEU A 104 -28.81 15.37 -18.46
N PHE A 105 -27.70 14.96 -17.82
CA PHE A 105 -27.40 13.54 -17.62
C PHE A 105 -28.31 12.88 -16.58
N ALA A 106 -28.80 13.62 -15.58
CA ALA A 106 -29.85 13.15 -14.68
C ALA A 106 -31.16 12.86 -15.45
N GLU A 107 -31.59 13.77 -16.32
CA GLU A 107 -32.75 13.57 -17.20
C GLU A 107 -32.55 12.38 -18.16
N LEU A 108 -31.37 12.23 -18.75
CA LEU A 108 -31.04 11.09 -19.60
C LEU A 108 -31.05 9.78 -18.82
N ARG A 109 -30.58 9.76 -17.57
CA ARG A 109 -30.63 8.58 -16.71
C ARG A 109 -32.06 8.19 -16.34
N GLU A 110 -32.92 9.16 -16.05
CA GLU A 110 -34.33 8.90 -15.77
C GLU A 110 -35.03 8.27 -16.99
N ARG A 111 -34.78 8.80 -18.19
CA ARG A 111 -35.41 8.29 -19.42
C ARG A 111 -34.78 7.02 -19.97
N HIS A 112 -33.47 6.86 -19.81
CA HIS A 112 -32.66 5.82 -20.43
C HIS A 112 -31.77 5.10 -19.41
N GLY A 113 -32.35 4.70 -18.27
CA GLY A 113 -31.59 4.04 -17.18
C GLY A 113 -30.78 2.82 -17.61
N ALA A 114 -31.21 2.09 -18.64
CA ALA A 114 -30.49 0.94 -19.20
C ALA A 114 -29.12 1.29 -19.82
N LEU A 115 -28.84 2.56 -20.12
CA LEU A 115 -27.55 3.01 -20.64
C LEU A 115 -26.50 3.27 -19.54
N PHE A 116 -26.94 3.29 -18.28
CA PHE A 116 -26.10 3.57 -17.12
C PHE A 116 -25.90 2.30 -16.30
N VAL A 117 -24.71 2.14 -15.73
CA VAL A 117 -24.47 1.05 -14.79
C VAL A 117 -25.40 1.26 -13.59
N PRO A 118 -26.19 0.24 -13.20
CA PRO A 118 -27.02 0.34 -12.01
C PRO A 118 -26.13 0.68 -10.83
N VAL A 119 -26.39 1.80 -10.15
CA VAL A 119 -25.73 2.08 -8.88
C VAL A 119 -26.09 0.91 -7.98
N PRO A 120 -25.13 0.05 -7.58
CA PRO A 120 -25.44 -1.06 -6.70
C PRO A 120 -26.11 -0.44 -5.47
N PRO A 121 -27.26 -0.99 -5.00
CA PRO A 121 -27.93 -0.44 -3.84
C PRO A 121 -26.87 -0.33 -2.76
N LYS A 122 -26.59 0.92 -2.35
CA LYS A 122 -25.62 1.20 -1.29
C LYS A 122 -25.98 0.21 -0.19
N PRO A 123 -25.06 -0.69 0.23
CA PRO A 123 -25.41 -1.74 1.17
C PRO A 123 -26.11 -1.03 2.31
N VAL A 124 -27.40 -1.36 2.48
CA VAL A 124 -28.14 -0.93 3.65
C VAL A 124 -27.30 -1.53 4.75
N VAL A 125 -26.51 -0.67 5.40
CA VAL A 125 -25.87 -1.04 6.65
C VAL A 125 -27.08 -1.29 7.53
N GLU A 126 -27.50 -2.57 7.60
CA GLU A 126 -28.31 -3.05 8.69
C GLU A 126 -27.62 -2.48 9.90
N MET A 127 -28.29 -1.52 10.55
CA MET A 127 -27.85 -0.99 11.81
C MET A 127 -27.47 -2.22 12.63
N PRO A 128 -26.20 -2.34 13.07
CA PRO A 128 -25.78 -3.50 13.82
C PRO A 128 -26.81 -3.76 14.91
N PRO A 129 -27.24 -5.02 15.15
CA PRO A 129 -28.11 -5.30 16.27
C PRO A 129 -27.51 -4.62 17.49
N GLU A 130 -28.33 -3.90 18.26
CA GLU A 130 -27.83 -3.13 19.40
C GLU A 130 -26.82 -3.98 20.17
N PRO A 131 -25.61 -3.44 20.40
CA PRO A 131 -24.53 -4.24 20.95
C PRO A 131 -25.05 -4.87 22.23
N THR A 132 -25.05 -6.20 22.26
CA THR A 132 -25.47 -6.89 23.48
C THR A 132 -24.52 -6.43 24.59
N ALA A 133 -24.98 -6.40 25.84
CA ALA A 133 -24.11 -6.02 26.97
C ALA A 133 -22.79 -6.83 27.00
N SER A 134 -22.78 -8.02 26.40
CA SER A 134 -21.57 -8.83 26.20
C SER A 134 -20.55 -8.20 25.22
N ASP A 135 -21.03 -7.60 24.14
CA ASP A 135 -20.19 -6.96 23.12
C ASP A 135 -19.64 -5.62 23.60
N GLU A 136 -20.40 -4.89 24.41
CA GLU A 136 -19.90 -3.70 25.10
C GLU A 136 -18.81 -4.03 26.12
N ILE A 137 -18.97 -5.12 26.89
CA ILE A 137 -17.94 -5.58 27.83
C ILE A 137 -16.67 -6.01 27.09
N LYS A 138 -16.79 -6.72 25.95
CA LYS A 138 -15.63 -7.09 25.12
C LYS A 138 -14.94 -5.85 24.52
N ALA A 139 -15.71 -4.90 24.00
CA ALA A 139 -15.17 -3.66 23.45
C ALA A 139 -14.50 -2.80 24.54
N ALA A 140 -15.09 -2.71 25.74
CA ALA A 140 -14.50 -2.03 26.90
C ALA A 140 -13.20 -2.71 27.36
N THR A 141 -13.18 -4.05 27.39
CA THR A 141 -11.97 -4.82 27.74
C THR A 141 -10.87 -4.63 26.70
N ALA A 142 -11.20 -4.61 25.40
CA ALA A 142 -10.22 -4.34 24.34
C ALA A 142 -9.63 -2.93 24.45
N ARG A 143 -10.46 -1.91 24.71
CA ARG A 143 -9.99 -0.53 24.95
C ARG A 143 -9.12 -0.44 26.21
N PHE A 144 -9.47 -1.18 27.27
CA PHE A 144 -8.66 -1.23 28.49
C PHE A 144 -7.28 -1.86 28.24
N VAL A 145 -7.22 -3.02 27.56
CA VAL A 145 -5.95 -3.69 27.23
C VAL A 145 -5.10 -2.84 26.28
N GLY A 146 -5.73 -2.16 25.31
CA GLY A 146 -5.07 -1.17 24.46
C GLY A 146 -4.44 -0.03 25.27
N SER A 147 -5.19 0.56 26.20
CA SER A 147 -4.69 1.65 27.07
C SER A 147 -3.55 1.22 28.01
N GLN A 148 -3.58 -0.03 28.50
CA GLN A 148 -2.49 -0.58 29.32
C GLN A 148 -1.23 -0.82 28.47
N SER A 149 -1.40 -1.28 27.23
CA SER A 149 -0.31 -1.51 26.29
C SER A 149 0.38 -0.19 25.90
N GLU A 150 -0.38 0.89 25.70
CA GLU A 150 0.18 2.21 25.43
C GLU A 150 0.94 2.78 26.64
N ARG A 151 0.40 2.60 27.85
CA ARG A 151 1.12 2.99 29.07
C ARG A 151 2.42 2.22 29.23
N ALA A 152 2.42 0.91 29.00
CA ALA A 152 3.62 0.08 29.05
C ALA A 152 4.68 0.53 28.03
N ARG A 153 4.27 0.75 26.77
CA ARG A 153 5.16 1.29 25.72
C ARG A 153 5.72 2.67 26.10
N SER A 154 4.92 3.54 26.69
CA SER A 154 5.37 4.89 27.12
C SER A 154 6.38 4.84 28.26
N VAL A 155 6.30 3.84 29.15
CA VAL A 155 7.24 3.65 30.25
C VAL A 155 8.57 3.10 29.72
N MET A 156 8.51 2.12 28.79
CA MET A 156 9.72 1.60 28.13
C MET A 156 10.43 2.64 27.29
N ALA A 157 9.71 3.47 26.52
CA ALA A 157 10.31 4.55 25.75
C ALA A 157 11.04 5.56 26.66
N ARG A 158 10.46 5.88 27.83
CA ARG A 158 11.09 6.76 28.83
C ARG A 158 12.30 6.14 29.50
N SER A 159 12.31 4.83 29.77
CA SER A 159 13.49 4.16 30.35
C SER A 159 14.65 4.12 29.35
N VAL A 160 14.39 3.83 28.07
CA VAL A 160 15.39 3.84 27.01
C VAL A 160 15.99 5.24 26.82
N ALA A 161 15.16 6.28 26.82
CA ALA A 161 15.65 7.66 26.73
C ALA A 161 16.58 8.02 27.90
N ARG A 162 16.20 7.66 29.15
CA ARG A 162 17.06 7.87 30.33
C ARG A 162 18.35 7.07 30.28
N GLY A 163 18.31 5.84 29.76
CA GLY A 163 19.49 5.00 29.57
C GLY A 163 20.49 5.63 28.60
N ARG A 164 20.01 6.17 27.47
CA ARG A 164 20.86 6.87 26.50
C ARG A 164 21.46 8.16 27.08
N SER A 165 20.69 8.95 27.83
CA SER A 165 21.23 10.17 28.45
C SER A 165 22.29 9.87 29.52
N ALA A 166 22.10 8.81 30.31
CA ALA A 166 23.10 8.39 31.30
C ALA A 166 24.37 7.84 30.65
N ALA A 167 24.24 7.07 29.56
CA ALA A 167 25.40 6.59 28.81
C ALA A 167 26.19 7.76 28.18
N ALA A 168 25.51 8.80 27.70
CA ALA A 168 26.15 10.00 27.15
C ALA A 168 26.91 10.80 28.22
N THR A 169 26.37 10.97 29.43
CA THR A 169 27.08 11.70 30.51
C THR A 169 28.30 10.94 31.01
N VAL A 170 28.21 9.61 31.14
CA VAL A 170 29.36 8.76 31.49
C VAL A 170 30.45 8.84 30.42
N SER A 171 30.06 8.78 29.15
CA SER A 171 31.02 8.88 28.03
C SER A 171 31.71 10.25 27.98
N ALA A 172 30.97 11.33 28.26
CA ALA A 172 31.54 12.68 28.32
C ALA A 172 32.53 12.84 29.49
N SER A 173 32.22 12.27 30.66
CA SER A 173 33.13 12.29 31.83
C SER A 173 34.39 11.46 31.59
N LEU A 174 34.27 10.30 30.94
CA LEU A 174 35.41 9.47 30.57
C LEU A 174 36.31 10.17 29.52
N ALA A 175 35.70 10.86 28.54
CA ALA A 175 36.45 11.63 27.55
C ALA A 175 37.26 12.78 28.19
N GLY A 176 36.67 13.51 29.14
CA GLY A 176 37.34 14.61 29.85
C GLY A 176 38.47 14.14 30.78
N THR A 177 38.34 12.96 31.40
CA THR A 177 39.42 12.38 32.21
C THR A 177 40.60 11.91 31.35
N LEU A 178 40.32 11.26 30.20
CA LEU A 178 41.34 10.86 29.25
C LEU A 178 42.08 12.04 28.61
N SER A 179 41.40 13.16 28.33
CA SER A 179 42.05 14.37 27.80
C SER A 179 43.01 15.00 28.81
N THR A 180 42.67 14.97 30.10
CA THR A 180 43.51 15.50 31.18
C THR A 180 44.77 14.65 31.38
N ILE A 181 44.64 13.31 31.31
CA ILE A 181 45.80 12.40 31.36
C ILE A 181 46.73 12.62 30.16
N ARG A 182 46.16 12.90 28.98
CA ARG A 182 46.96 13.16 27.77
C ARG A 182 47.74 14.48 27.87
N HIS A 183 47.16 15.52 28.49
CA HIS A 183 47.85 16.80 28.70
C HIS A 183 48.97 16.68 29.75
N SER A 184 48.77 15.91 30.83
CA SER A 184 49.82 15.72 31.84
C SER A 184 51.02 14.90 31.33
N LEU A 185 50.82 14.06 30.31
CA LEU A 185 51.91 13.33 29.64
C LEU A 185 52.68 14.20 28.64
N ALA A 186 52.05 15.26 28.09
CA ALA A 186 52.68 16.18 27.14
C ALA A 186 53.57 17.22 27.83
N ASP A 187 53.25 17.62 29.06
CA ASP A 187 54.00 18.62 29.83
C ASP A 187 55.22 18.08 30.60
N ARG A 188 55.75 16.90 30.25
CA ARG A 188 56.94 16.39 30.93
C ARG A 188 58.21 17.00 30.33
N PRO A 189 58.93 17.89 31.06
CA PRO A 189 60.15 18.50 30.55
C PRO A 189 61.23 17.44 30.35
N THR A 190 61.78 17.37 29.14
CA THR A 190 62.97 16.60 28.80
C THR A 190 64.20 17.27 29.43
N GLY A 191 64.49 16.92 30.68
CA GLY A 191 65.68 17.35 31.40
C GLY A 191 66.62 16.19 31.70
N GLY A 192 67.79 16.21 31.06
CA GLY A 192 69.10 15.95 31.68
C GLY A 192 69.44 14.57 32.28
N GLN A 193 70.20 13.79 31.51
CA GLN A 193 71.40 13.04 31.88
C GLN A 193 71.48 12.31 33.25
N GLY A 194 71.60 10.99 33.18
CA GLY A 194 72.09 10.15 34.28
C GLY A 194 71.93 8.66 33.96
N SER A 195 72.96 8.07 33.36
CA SER A 195 73.06 6.67 32.94
C SER A 195 72.77 5.66 34.05
N SER A 196 71.69 4.89 33.88
CA SER A 196 71.46 3.61 34.55
C SER A 196 70.66 2.69 33.62
N PRO A 197 70.85 1.36 33.68
CA PRO A 197 70.36 0.43 32.67
C PRO A 197 68.82 0.36 32.66
N GLN A 198 68.25 0.56 31.48
CA GLN A 198 66.81 0.53 31.22
C GLN A 198 66.22 -0.88 31.45
N PRO A 199 65.13 -1.02 32.24
CA PRO A 199 64.33 -2.24 32.21
C PRO A 199 63.48 -2.28 30.93
N THR A 200 63.37 -3.47 30.33
CA THR A 200 62.68 -3.67 29.04
C THR A 200 61.18 -3.34 29.14
N LEU A 201 60.61 -2.83 28.03
CA LEU A 201 59.21 -2.42 27.88
C LEU A 201 58.16 -3.49 28.26
N ARG A 202 58.57 -4.77 28.38
CA ARG A 202 57.72 -5.88 28.78
C ARG A 202 57.38 -5.89 30.28
N GLU A 203 58.20 -5.25 31.12
CA GLU A 203 58.02 -5.26 32.58
C GLU A 203 57.22 -4.05 33.10
N ARG A 204 57.19 -2.94 32.33
CA ARG A 204 56.36 -1.76 32.66
C ARG A 204 54.88 -1.94 32.33
N GLY A 205 54.56 -2.80 31.37
CA GLY A 205 53.16 -3.10 30.98
C GLY A 205 52.37 -3.88 32.04
N MET A 206 53.04 -4.65 32.91
CA MET A 206 52.35 -5.50 33.90
C MET A 206 51.98 -4.79 35.21
N ARG A 207 52.60 -3.64 35.56
CA ARG A 207 52.27 -2.93 36.81
C ARG A 207 51.07 -1.99 36.71
N ILE A 208 50.70 -1.54 35.50
CA ILE A 208 49.54 -0.64 35.31
C ILE A 208 48.22 -1.43 35.25
N GLY A 209 48.26 -2.71 34.90
CA GLY A 209 47.07 -3.58 34.86
C GLY A 209 46.53 -4.02 36.23
N ALA A 210 47.37 -4.05 37.27
CA ALA A 210 46.97 -4.52 38.60
C ALA A 210 46.23 -3.45 39.43
N SER A 211 46.60 -2.17 39.32
CA SER A 211 46.01 -1.10 40.16
C SER A 211 44.60 -0.67 39.76
N PHE A 212 44.15 -0.99 38.54
CA PHE A 212 42.79 -0.69 38.09
C PHE A 212 41.78 -1.75 38.52
N GLY A 213 42.22 -3.00 38.70
CA GLY A 213 41.37 -4.11 39.14
C GLY A 213 40.90 -3.98 40.60
N ASP A 214 41.76 -3.48 41.48
CA ASP A 214 41.43 -3.38 42.91
C ASP A 214 40.43 -2.25 43.21
N ARG A 215 40.52 -1.11 42.51
CA ARG A 215 39.57 0.01 42.67
C ARG A 215 38.16 -0.32 42.15
N ALA A 216 38.05 -1.17 41.12
CA ALA A 216 36.77 -1.63 40.60
C ALA A 216 36.09 -2.64 41.56
N ARG A 217 36.87 -3.48 42.25
CA ARG A 217 36.32 -4.40 43.27
C ARG A 217 35.88 -3.65 44.53
N GLU A 218 36.61 -2.61 44.92
CA GLU A 218 36.25 -1.76 46.07
C GLU A 218 34.93 -1.00 45.82
N THR A 219 34.72 -0.47 44.62
CA THR A 219 33.46 0.24 44.27
C THR A 219 32.26 -0.70 44.19
N VAL A 220 32.43 -1.95 43.75
CA VAL A 220 31.38 -2.97 43.76
C VAL A 220 31.06 -3.45 45.18
N ALA A 221 32.06 -3.56 46.05
CA ALA A 221 31.87 -3.92 47.46
C ALA A 221 31.07 -2.84 48.22
N ILE A 222 31.39 -1.56 48.04
CA ILE A 222 30.67 -0.44 48.67
C ILE A 222 29.21 -0.34 48.18
N ALA A 223 28.96 -0.66 46.90
CA ALA A 223 27.59 -0.72 46.36
C ALA A 223 26.78 -1.89 46.94
N ARG A 224 27.43 -3.03 47.20
CA ARG A 224 26.79 -4.21 47.80
C ARG A 224 26.45 -3.98 49.27
N GLU A 225 27.33 -3.34 50.03
CA GLU A 225 27.12 -3.08 51.47
C GLU A 225 25.98 -2.09 51.73
N ARG A 226 25.82 -1.07 50.85
CA ARG A 226 24.68 -0.13 50.91
C ARG A 226 23.34 -0.77 50.53
N LEU A 227 23.35 -1.87 49.78
CA LEU A 227 22.14 -2.60 49.42
C LEU A 227 21.68 -3.57 50.53
N SER A 228 22.63 -4.11 51.30
CA SER A 228 22.38 -5.02 52.42
C SER A 228 21.76 -4.32 53.64
N GLY A 229 22.08 -3.03 53.86
CA GLY A 229 21.59 -2.26 55.02
C GLY A 229 20.10 -1.90 54.98
N LEU A 230 19.42 -2.12 53.86
CA LEU A 230 17.99 -1.79 53.67
C LEU A 230 17.05 -3.00 53.86
N ALA A 231 17.60 -4.20 54.12
CA ALA A 231 16.83 -5.44 54.24
C ALA A 231 16.60 -5.92 55.70
N ALA A 232 17.10 -5.18 56.69
CA ALA A 232 16.94 -5.50 58.11
C ALA A 232 16.13 -4.40 58.82
N GLY A 233 14.80 -4.48 58.71
CA GLY A 233 13.87 -3.60 59.42
C GLY A 233 12.47 -4.19 59.46
N ASP A 234 12.01 -4.47 60.68
CA ASP A 234 10.64 -4.74 61.11
C ASP A 234 9.99 -6.11 60.78
N THR A 235 10.34 -7.09 61.61
CA THR A 235 9.45 -8.18 62.03
C THR A 235 8.72 -7.79 63.31
N ALA A 236 7.39 -7.73 63.29
CA ALA A 236 6.57 -7.81 64.50
C ALA A 236 5.21 -8.50 64.26
N ALA A 237 4.99 -9.56 65.04
CA ALA A 237 3.73 -10.10 65.56
C ALA A 237 2.71 -10.80 64.62
N SER A 238 2.80 -12.14 64.66
CA SER A 238 1.78 -13.20 64.50
C SER A 238 0.49 -12.97 65.34
N PRO A 239 -0.68 -13.66 65.12
CA PRO A 239 -0.74 -15.13 65.31
C PRO A 239 -1.74 -15.99 64.48
N SER A 240 -1.27 -17.22 64.25
CA SER A 240 -1.93 -18.55 64.16
C SER A 240 -3.45 -18.72 64.00
N ALA A 241 -3.84 -19.59 63.05
CA ALA A 241 -4.91 -20.58 63.20
C ALA A 241 -4.66 -21.82 62.30
N THR A 242 -4.97 -22.99 62.86
CA THR A 242 -4.71 -24.39 62.45
C THR A 242 -5.70 -24.95 61.41
N PRO A 243 -5.46 -26.17 60.86
CA PRO A 243 -6.08 -26.65 59.62
C PRO A 243 -7.34 -27.50 59.87
N VAL A 244 -8.31 -27.44 58.95
CA VAL A 244 -9.42 -28.40 58.84
C VAL A 244 -9.65 -28.78 57.39
N GLN A 245 -9.89 -30.08 57.21
CA GLN A 245 -9.93 -30.90 56.02
C GLN A 245 -11.37 -30.93 55.43
N GLY A 246 -11.49 -30.94 54.09
CA GLY A 246 -12.63 -31.53 53.37
C GLY A 246 -13.58 -30.58 52.60
N GLY A 247 -13.82 -30.89 51.32
CA GLY A 247 -15.12 -30.69 50.66
C GLY A 247 -15.26 -29.57 49.61
N GLN A 248 -15.07 -29.95 48.34
CA GLN A 248 -15.76 -29.49 47.10
C GLN A 248 -15.92 -27.99 46.72
N PRO A 249 -16.10 -27.68 45.41
CA PRO A 249 -15.84 -26.34 44.86
C PRO A 249 -17.10 -25.46 44.83
N ALA A 250 -17.02 -24.26 45.43
CA ALA A 250 -18.03 -23.22 45.24
C ALA A 250 -17.45 -21.79 45.26
N ARG A 251 -17.76 -21.06 44.18
CA ARG A 251 -18.07 -19.61 44.07
C ARG A 251 -17.30 -18.60 44.92
N TRP A 252 -16.54 -17.74 44.22
CA TRP A 252 -15.94 -16.51 44.75
C TRP A 252 -16.73 -15.24 44.38
N PRO A 253 -17.62 -14.74 45.26
CA PRO A 253 -17.83 -13.30 45.37
C PRO A 253 -17.82 -12.89 46.83
N GLY A 254 -16.67 -12.45 47.35
CA GLY A 254 -16.59 -11.99 48.75
C GLY A 254 -15.28 -11.34 49.17
N LEU A 255 -14.19 -11.57 48.43
CA LEU A 255 -12.86 -11.07 48.84
C LEU A 255 -12.47 -9.69 48.27
N VAL A 256 -13.30 -9.08 47.42
CA VAL A 256 -13.06 -7.72 46.90
C VAL A 256 -13.69 -6.62 47.77
N ALA A 257 -14.65 -6.97 48.64
CA ALA A 257 -15.36 -5.97 49.46
C ALA A 257 -14.56 -5.46 50.68
N ARG A 258 -13.56 -6.19 51.20
CA ARG A 258 -12.79 -5.77 52.38
C ARG A 258 -11.50 -4.99 52.10
N ALA A 259 -11.02 -4.97 50.86
CA ALA A 259 -9.86 -4.16 50.47
C ALA A 259 -10.23 -2.71 50.10
N GLY A 260 -11.49 -2.46 49.73
CA GLY A 260 -11.97 -1.15 49.26
C GLY A 260 -12.21 -0.09 50.35
N ASP A 261 -12.46 -0.52 51.59
CA ASP A 261 -12.82 0.40 52.69
C ASP A 261 -11.62 1.01 53.42
N ARG A 262 -10.43 0.39 53.31
CA ARG A 262 -9.19 0.95 53.89
C ARG A 262 -8.59 2.07 53.03
N LEU A 263 -8.77 2.01 51.70
CA LEU A 263 -8.27 3.05 50.80
C LEU A 263 -9.14 4.32 50.81
N ARG A 264 -10.40 4.24 51.24
CA ARG A 264 -11.32 5.39 51.26
C ARG A 264 -11.12 6.32 52.47
N ARG A 265 -10.46 5.85 53.55
CA ARG A 265 -10.15 6.67 54.74
C ARG A 265 -8.86 7.48 54.63
N LEU A 266 -8.01 7.22 53.64
CA LEU A 266 -6.76 7.97 53.44
C LEU A 266 -6.91 9.17 52.48
N ARG A 267 -8.13 9.46 52.00
CA ARG A 267 -8.36 10.48 50.96
C ARG A 267 -9.24 11.65 51.39
N ARG A 268 -9.59 11.79 52.69
CA ARG A 268 -10.53 12.83 53.11
C ARG A 268 -9.99 13.93 54.03
N ASP A 269 -8.78 13.82 54.57
CA ASP A 269 -8.27 14.87 55.46
C ASP A 269 -7.05 15.61 54.88
N ASP A 270 -7.18 16.93 54.97
CA ASP A 270 -6.21 18.01 54.93
C ASP A 270 -5.63 18.52 53.60
N GLY A 271 -6.22 19.64 53.19
CA GLY A 271 -5.55 20.67 52.41
C GLY A 271 -4.65 21.54 53.28
N THR A 272 -3.69 22.17 52.60
CA THR A 272 -2.73 23.19 53.06
C THR A 272 -1.62 22.70 54.01
N ILE A 273 -0.37 22.76 53.51
CA ILE A 273 0.75 23.55 54.05
C ILE A 273 2.08 23.11 53.37
N LEU A 274 2.77 24.11 52.80
CA LEU A 274 4.23 24.27 52.57
C LEU A 274 5.04 23.30 51.67
N THR A 275 5.46 23.86 50.53
CA THR A 275 6.86 23.98 50.06
C THR A 275 7.95 23.11 50.73
N ARG A 276 8.46 22.10 50.01
CA ARG A 276 9.90 21.78 49.83
C ARG A 276 10.09 20.58 48.87
N PRO A 277 11.04 20.61 47.91
CA PRO A 277 11.22 19.55 46.92
C PRO A 277 12.37 18.61 47.32
N SER A 278 12.16 17.67 48.26
CA SER A 278 13.26 16.73 48.60
C SER A 278 12.87 15.46 49.36
N THR A 279 11.79 14.73 49.03
CA THR A 279 11.53 13.37 49.62
C THR A 279 10.63 12.44 48.79
N LEU A 280 10.75 12.37 47.45
CA LEU A 280 10.01 11.36 46.65
C LEU A 280 10.91 10.67 45.61
N ALA A 281 11.94 9.97 46.09
CA ALA A 281 12.80 9.11 45.27
C ALA A 281 12.97 7.68 45.83
N GLY A 282 12.18 7.26 46.82
CA GLY A 282 12.39 5.99 47.53
C GLY A 282 11.52 4.79 47.10
N VAL A 283 10.33 5.01 46.53
CA VAL A 283 9.32 3.92 46.44
C VAL A 283 9.33 3.18 45.09
N GLY A 284 9.96 3.75 44.05
CA GLY A 284 9.92 3.18 42.69
C GLY A 284 10.91 2.06 42.39
N LEU A 285 11.88 1.78 43.28
CA LEU A 285 13.00 0.87 43.00
C LEU A 285 12.80 -0.55 43.54
N LEU A 286 11.94 -0.76 44.54
CA LEU A 286 11.73 -2.08 45.15
C LEU A 286 10.80 -2.99 44.33
N GLY A 287 9.83 -2.44 43.60
CA GLY A 287 8.90 -3.22 42.77
C GLY A 287 9.54 -3.82 41.51
N GLY A 288 10.59 -3.19 40.97
CA GLY A 288 11.26 -3.65 39.75
C GLY A 288 12.19 -4.85 39.96
N LEU A 289 12.77 -5.00 41.16
CA LEU A 289 13.76 -6.04 41.42
C LEU A 289 13.12 -7.40 41.73
N ALA A 290 11.93 -7.43 42.35
CA ALA A 290 11.18 -8.65 42.62
C ALA A 290 10.70 -9.34 41.32
N LEU A 291 10.39 -8.58 40.27
CA LEU A 291 9.95 -9.11 38.98
C LEU A 291 11.09 -9.75 38.17
N VAL A 292 12.32 -9.22 38.31
CA VAL A 292 13.52 -9.79 37.64
C VAL A 292 14.00 -11.07 38.33
N LEU A 293 13.84 -11.18 39.64
CA LEU A 293 14.12 -12.41 40.38
C LEU A 293 13.09 -13.53 40.11
N LEU A 294 11.82 -13.19 39.86
CA LEU A 294 10.79 -14.18 39.51
C LEU A 294 10.99 -14.77 38.09
N LEU A 295 11.59 -14.00 37.18
CA LEU A 295 11.78 -14.41 35.78
C LEU A 295 13.07 -15.20 35.53
N THR A 296 14.00 -15.24 36.49
CA THR A 296 15.31 -15.89 36.33
C THR A 296 15.42 -17.25 37.02
N GLN A 297 14.41 -17.68 37.79
CA GLN A 297 14.39 -18.98 38.47
C GLN A 297 13.42 -20.03 37.85
N GLY A 298 12.68 -19.68 36.79
CA GLY A 298 11.71 -20.58 36.15
C GLY A 298 12.29 -21.36 34.97
N GLY A 299 13.17 -22.32 35.23
CA GLY A 299 13.73 -23.21 34.20
C GLY A 299 14.20 -24.52 34.82
N GLY A 300 13.26 -25.40 35.15
CA GLY A 300 13.50 -26.76 35.62
C GLY A 300 12.82 -27.76 34.71
N ASP A 301 13.58 -28.77 34.30
CA ASP A 301 13.20 -29.92 33.47
C ASP A 301 11.99 -30.68 34.01
N ASP A 302 11.02 -30.98 33.13
CA ASP A 302 10.10 -32.11 33.34
C ASP A 302 9.94 -32.91 32.05
N ARG A 303 10.62 -34.06 32.05
CA ARG A 303 10.50 -35.17 31.11
C ARG A 303 9.61 -36.22 31.76
N PRO A 304 8.45 -36.59 31.21
CA PRO A 304 7.76 -37.79 31.66
C PRO A 304 8.16 -39.03 30.85
N ALA A 305 8.08 -40.16 31.55
CA ALA A 305 8.60 -41.48 31.22
C ALA A 305 7.74 -42.30 30.24
N SER A 306 8.38 -43.29 29.61
CA SER A 306 7.84 -44.47 28.90
C SER A 306 6.82 -45.26 29.77
N ALA A 307 5.93 -46.16 29.32
CA ALA A 307 5.84 -47.13 28.20
C ALA A 307 4.36 -47.68 28.12
N PRO A 308 3.99 -48.81 27.46
CA PRO A 308 4.65 -49.66 26.46
C PRO A 308 3.77 -50.10 25.23
N ASP A 309 4.43 -50.82 24.31
CA ASP A 309 3.98 -51.85 23.35
C ASP A 309 2.81 -51.61 22.36
N ALA A 310 3.15 -51.54 21.06
CA ALA A 310 2.44 -52.26 19.99
C ALA A 310 3.23 -52.23 18.66
N GLU A 311 3.70 -53.43 18.27
CA GLU A 311 3.80 -53.99 16.91
C GLU A 311 4.23 -53.12 15.70
N ALA A 312 5.39 -53.45 15.13
CA ALA A 312 5.76 -53.15 13.74
C ALA A 312 5.16 -54.20 12.78
N PRO A 313 5.11 -53.91 11.46
CA PRO A 313 6.12 -54.57 10.62
C PRO A 313 6.70 -53.72 9.47
N ARG A 314 8.00 -53.99 9.25
CA ARG A 314 8.76 -54.15 7.98
C ARG A 314 8.63 -53.08 6.86
N GLN A 315 9.78 -52.48 6.51
CA GLN A 315 10.59 -52.73 5.28
C GLN A 315 11.59 -51.56 5.11
N GLU A 316 12.90 -51.79 5.19
CA GLU A 316 13.78 -52.22 4.09
C GLU A 316 14.27 -51.04 3.23
N ALA A 317 15.44 -50.47 3.55
CA ALA A 317 16.34 -49.85 2.57
C ALA A 317 17.72 -49.57 3.19
N LYS A 318 18.74 -50.13 2.55
CA LYS A 318 20.17 -49.99 2.81
C LYS A 318 20.78 -49.24 1.62
N ALA A 319 21.35 -48.05 1.85
CA ALA A 319 22.41 -47.39 1.05
C ALA A 319 22.69 -46.01 1.69
N GLN A 320 23.77 -45.84 2.47
CA GLN A 320 25.09 -45.30 2.07
C GLN A 320 25.07 -43.88 1.48
N ASP A 321 25.36 -42.90 2.37
CA ASP A 321 26.24 -41.69 2.32
C ASP A 321 26.74 -41.09 0.97
N PRO A 322 27.22 -39.80 0.91
CA PRO A 322 27.54 -38.88 2.02
C PRO A 322 27.10 -37.39 1.86
N ALA A 323 27.38 -36.65 2.95
CA ALA A 323 27.33 -35.21 3.25
C ALA A 323 27.55 -34.17 2.12
N PRO A 324 26.89 -32.98 2.21
CA PRO A 324 27.24 -31.80 1.43
C PRO A 324 28.20 -30.86 2.16
N ALA A 325 29.25 -30.44 1.45
CA ALA A 325 30.16 -29.36 1.83
C ALA A 325 29.54 -27.98 1.54
N THR A 326 29.81 -27.05 2.45
CA THR A 326 29.52 -25.61 2.47
C THR A 326 29.94 -24.84 1.21
N PRO A 327 29.19 -23.81 0.76
CA PRO A 327 29.66 -22.81 -0.19
C PRO A 327 30.44 -21.65 0.48
N PRO A 328 31.35 -20.98 -0.24
CA PRO A 328 32.16 -19.90 0.28
C PRO A 328 31.48 -18.52 0.23
N THR A 329 31.83 -17.73 1.24
CA THR A 329 31.75 -16.29 1.35
C THR A 329 32.45 -15.59 0.18
N GLU A 330 31.78 -14.68 -0.51
CA GLU A 330 32.45 -13.65 -1.30
C GLU A 330 32.00 -12.25 -0.87
N THR A 331 33.01 -11.44 -0.62
CA THR A 331 32.98 -10.09 -0.07
C THR A 331 32.97 -9.11 -1.23
N GLN A 332 32.03 -8.16 -1.25
CA GLN A 332 32.24 -6.87 -1.93
C GLN A 332 31.25 -5.83 -1.38
N SER A 333 31.71 -5.11 -0.36
CA SER A 333 31.17 -3.81 0.05
C SER A 333 32.30 -2.80 -0.10
N ALA A 334 32.20 -1.91 -1.08
CA ALA A 334 32.96 -0.68 -1.11
C ALA A 334 32.25 0.40 -1.94
N GLN A 335 32.01 1.52 -1.26
CA GLN A 335 31.94 2.89 -1.80
C GLN A 335 30.64 3.37 -2.45
N ASN A 336 29.70 3.69 -1.57
CA ASN A 336 28.83 4.86 -1.72
C ASN A 336 29.64 6.16 -1.51
N ARG A 337 29.60 7.06 -2.49
CA ARG A 337 29.79 8.52 -2.27
C ARG A 337 28.81 9.30 -3.15
N PRO A 338 28.13 10.33 -2.61
CA PRO A 338 27.19 11.16 -3.36
C PRO A 338 27.92 12.33 -4.02
N SER A 339 27.46 12.78 -5.18
CA SER A 339 27.81 14.09 -5.70
C SER A 339 26.66 14.73 -6.48
N THR A 340 26.52 16.00 -6.18
CA THR A 340 25.44 16.94 -6.46
C THR A 340 25.74 17.76 -7.73
N MET A 341 24.68 18.25 -8.38
CA MET A 341 24.60 19.42 -9.29
C MET A 341 25.26 19.33 -10.68
N ALA A 342 24.48 19.58 -11.73
CA ALA A 342 24.41 20.90 -12.38
C ALA A 342 23.84 20.78 -13.81
N ASN A 343 22.81 21.58 -14.10
CA ASN A 343 22.29 21.90 -15.43
C ASN A 343 23.15 23.02 -16.03
N PRO A 344 23.42 23.03 -17.35
CA PRO A 344 22.91 24.17 -18.11
C PRO A 344 22.45 23.84 -19.55
N ARG A 345 21.21 24.24 -19.84
CA ARG A 345 20.76 25.07 -20.98
C ARG A 345 21.73 25.21 -22.17
N GLU A 346 21.37 24.66 -23.32
CA GLU A 346 21.77 25.21 -24.63
C GLU A 346 20.57 25.23 -25.60
N THR A 347 20.53 26.34 -26.34
CA THR A 347 19.46 26.83 -27.20
C THR A 347 20.09 27.02 -28.56
N VAL A 348 19.68 26.34 -29.65
CA VAL A 348 19.77 26.89 -31.02
C VAL A 348 18.69 26.30 -31.94
N SER A 349 18.06 27.23 -32.65
CA SER A 349 16.98 27.26 -33.63
C SER A 349 17.27 26.63 -35.02
N PRO A 350 16.29 26.62 -35.97
CA PRO A 350 16.17 25.69 -37.09
C PRO A 350 16.71 26.24 -38.43
N THR A 351 16.80 25.38 -39.46
CA THR A 351 17.01 25.81 -40.86
C THR A 351 16.34 24.83 -41.83
N ALA A 352 15.61 25.37 -42.80
CA ALA A 352 15.05 24.72 -44.00
C ALA A 352 15.44 25.58 -45.25
N PRO A 353 15.03 25.22 -46.49
CA PRO A 353 15.65 24.35 -47.50
C PRO A 353 16.16 25.15 -48.73
N PRO A 354 16.62 24.54 -49.87
CA PRO A 354 15.69 24.23 -51.00
C PRO A 354 16.10 23.09 -51.97
N GLY A 355 15.17 22.63 -52.82
CA GLY A 355 15.47 22.03 -54.14
C GLY A 355 14.62 20.82 -54.60
N ILE A 356 13.63 21.05 -55.49
CA ILE A 356 12.94 20.06 -56.35
C ILE A 356 13.51 20.19 -57.78
N PRO A 357 13.47 19.18 -58.68
CA PRO A 357 12.29 19.02 -59.57
C PRO A 357 11.93 17.57 -60.04
N ALA A 358 10.62 17.37 -60.27
CA ALA A 358 9.93 16.45 -61.23
C ALA A 358 10.23 14.92 -61.15
N GLU A 359 9.31 13.97 -61.38
CA GLU A 359 8.30 13.84 -62.43
C GLU A 359 7.37 12.65 -62.10
N GLU A 360 6.10 12.74 -62.51
CA GLU A 360 5.02 11.75 -62.37
C GLU A 360 5.23 10.53 -63.31
N PRO A 361 4.59 9.35 -63.10
CA PRO A 361 3.18 9.20 -63.51
C PRO A 361 2.30 8.33 -62.58
N SER A 362 1.04 8.73 -62.41
CA SER A 362 -0.10 7.91 -61.94
C SER A 362 -0.45 6.81 -63.00
N PRO A 363 -1.15 5.67 -62.71
CA PRO A 363 -2.48 5.55 -62.03
C PRO A 363 -2.73 4.16 -61.34
N PRO A 364 -3.98 3.69 -61.04
CA PRO A 364 -5.25 4.35 -60.70
C PRO A 364 -5.78 4.00 -59.29
N SER A 365 -6.73 4.82 -58.83
CA SER A 365 -7.59 4.58 -57.67
C SER A 365 -8.57 3.43 -57.93
N ALA A 366 -8.62 2.44 -57.04
CA ALA A 366 -9.75 1.55 -56.84
C ALA A 366 -10.14 1.64 -55.36
N GLU A 367 -11.36 2.11 -55.13
CA GLU A 367 -12.06 2.06 -53.85
C GLU A 367 -12.15 0.62 -53.32
N GLU A 368 -12.35 0.52 -52.02
CA GLU A 368 -12.93 -0.63 -51.32
C GLU A 368 -11.95 -1.75 -50.87
N SER A 369 -11.23 -1.46 -49.79
CA SER A 369 -11.02 -2.46 -48.75
C SER A 369 -10.89 -1.78 -47.40
N ARG A 370 -11.79 -2.14 -46.49
CA ARG A 370 -11.70 -1.84 -45.06
C ARG A 370 -10.28 -2.12 -44.57
N THR A 371 -9.53 -1.08 -44.24
CA THR A 371 -8.26 -1.23 -43.54
C THR A 371 -8.57 -1.72 -42.13
N LYS A 372 -8.53 -3.05 -41.97
CA LYS A 372 -8.37 -3.72 -40.67
C LYS A 372 -7.20 -3.00 -39.96
N PRO A 373 -7.35 -2.55 -38.70
CA PRO A 373 -6.25 -1.95 -37.95
C PRO A 373 -5.02 -2.86 -38.06
N ALA A 374 -3.88 -2.29 -38.43
CA ALA A 374 -2.64 -3.03 -38.59
C ALA A 374 -2.33 -3.78 -37.29
N GLU A 375 -2.48 -5.10 -37.33
CA GLU A 375 -2.12 -5.97 -36.22
C GLU A 375 -0.61 -5.81 -35.97
N PRO A 376 -0.16 -5.63 -34.72
CA PRO A 376 1.26 -5.58 -34.43
C PRO A 376 1.87 -6.90 -34.93
N SER A 377 2.97 -6.81 -35.68
CA SER A 377 3.55 -7.89 -36.50
C SER A 377 3.97 -9.17 -35.73
N ASN A 378 3.75 -9.21 -34.41
CA ASN A 378 4.06 -10.34 -33.54
C ASN A 378 2.85 -10.84 -32.74
N ALA A 379 1.62 -10.40 -33.05
CA ALA A 379 0.41 -10.94 -32.44
C ALA A 379 0.16 -12.37 -32.92
N ILE A 380 -0.03 -13.30 -31.98
CA ILE A 380 -0.33 -14.70 -32.25
C ILE A 380 -1.82 -14.90 -31.99
N THR A 381 -2.60 -15.22 -33.01
CA THR A 381 -4.03 -15.55 -32.88
C THR A 381 -4.28 -16.98 -33.33
N GLY A 382 -5.02 -17.75 -32.55
CA GLY A 382 -5.39 -19.10 -32.96
C GLY A 382 -6.19 -19.87 -31.92
N LYS A 383 -6.44 -21.15 -32.26
CA LYS A 383 -7.03 -22.12 -31.34
C LYS A 383 -6.07 -22.35 -30.17
N THR A 384 -6.63 -22.45 -28.97
CA THR A 384 -5.88 -22.62 -27.72
C THR A 384 -5.99 -24.03 -27.19
N GLU A 385 -4.85 -24.55 -26.73
CA GLU A 385 -4.76 -25.75 -25.90
C GLU A 385 -4.16 -25.33 -24.57
N VAL A 386 -4.85 -25.62 -23.47
CA VAL A 386 -4.40 -25.25 -22.12
C VAL A 386 -3.47 -26.35 -21.61
N ILE A 387 -2.25 -25.98 -21.23
CA ILE A 387 -1.29 -26.91 -20.62
C ILE A 387 -1.38 -26.78 -19.11
N ASP A 388 -1.34 -25.54 -18.63
CA ASP A 388 -1.59 -25.18 -17.24
C ASP A 388 -2.25 -23.80 -17.17
N THR A 389 -2.55 -23.30 -15.96
CA THR A 389 -3.26 -22.01 -15.80
C THR A 389 -2.42 -20.77 -16.15
N ALA A 390 -1.09 -20.89 -16.25
CA ALA A 390 -0.17 -19.83 -16.65
C ALA A 390 0.43 -20.06 -18.06
N THR A 391 0.27 -21.25 -18.65
CA THR A 391 0.87 -21.63 -19.93
C THR A 391 -0.16 -22.21 -20.90
N LEU A 392 -0.23 -21.61 -22.08
CA LEU A 392 -1.14 -21.95 -23.16
C LEU A 392 -0.35 -22.31 -24.42
N ARG A 393 -0.91 -23.15 -25.27
CA ARG A 393 -0.43 -23.33 -26.64
C ARG A 393 -1.40 -22.63 -27.59
N VAL A 394 -0.95 -21.58 -28.27
CA VAL A 394 -1.77 -20.77 -29.20
C VAL A 394 -1.18 -20.88 -30.60
N GLY A 395 -1.95 -21.41 -31.55
CA GLY A 395 -1.45 -21.61 -32.92
C GLY A 395 -0.19 -22.49 -32.98
N GLY A 396 -0.07 -23.46 -32.09
CA GLY A 396 1.10 -24.36 -31.99
C GLY A 396 2.30 -23.79 -31.24
N LYS A 397 2.30 -22.51 -30.86
CA LYS A 397 3.37 -21.88 -30.05
C LYS A 397 3.04 -21.94 -28.57
N LEU A 398 4.03 -22.28 -27.76
CA LEU A 398 3.94 -22.22 -26.30
C LEU A 398 4.00 -20.76 -25.84
N VAL A 399 3.03 -20.33 -25.05
CA VAL A 399 2.85 -18.95 -24.60
C VAL A 399 2.64 -18.94 -23.09
N ARG A 400 3.44 -18.15 -22.38
CA ARG A 400 3.27 -17.91 -20.94
C ARG A 400 2.49 -16.62 -20.72
N LEU A 401 1.46 -16.67 -19.88
CA LEU A 401 0.64 -15.52 -19.53
C LEU A 401 1.44 -14.51 -18.71
N PHE A 402 1.35 -13.24 -19.08
CA PHE A 402 1.97 -12.14 -18.36
C PHE A 402 1.31 -11.93 -17.01
N GLY A 403 2.12 -11.75 -15.96
CA GLY A 403 1.60 -11.43 -14.63
C GLY A 403 1.08 -12.64 -13.84
N VAL A 404 1.05 -13.85 -14.41
CA VAL A 404 0.53 -15.07 -13.75
C VAL A 404 1.66 -16.04 -13.45
N GLU A 405 1.73 -16.47 -12.19
CA GLU A 405 2.59 -17.56 -11.73
C GLU A 405 1.75 -18.81 -11.48
N TRP A 406 2.20 -19.93 -12.06
CA TRP A 406 1.56 -21.22 -11.86
C TRP A 406 1.75 -21.72 -10.43
N VAL A 407 0.69 -22.25 -9.84
CA VAL A 407 0.72 -22.85 -8.51
C VAL A 407 0.04 -24.20 -8.53
N ARG A 408 0.57 -25.14 -7.75
CA ARG A 408 -0.04 -26.45 -7.57
C ARG A 408 -1.46 -26.31 -6.99
N GLY A 409 -2.44 -26.88 -7.71
CA GLY A 409 -3.86 -26.78 -7.39
C GLY A 409 -4.64 -25.81 -8.28
N GLY A 410 -3.99 -25.09 -9.20
CA GLY A 410 -4.70 -24.42 -10.29
C GLY A 410 -5.50 -25.44 -11.11
N GLN A 411 -6.69 -25.05 -11.57
CA GLN A 411 -7.62 -25.91 -12.30
C GLN A 411 -7.57 -25.61 -13.81
N PRO A 412 -6.65 -26.22 -14.59
CA PRO A 412 -6.54 -25.96 -16.03
C PRO A 412 -7.79 -26.39 -16.80
N GLU A 413 -8.56 -27.36 -16.29
CA GLU A 413 -9.81 -27.82 -16.89
C GLU A 413 -10.89 -26.72 -16.86
N GLU A 414 -10.90 -25.88 -15.82
CA GLU A 414 -11.83 -24.75 -15.71
C GLU A 414 -11.49 -23.68 -16.73
N LEU A 415 -10.21 -23.37 -16.91
CA LEU A 415 -9.75 -22.45 -17.97
C LEU A 415 -10.05 -23.01 -19.36
N THR A 416 -9.87 -24.33 -19.57
CA THR A 416 -10.22 -25.00 -20.83
C THR A 416 -11.71 -24.87 -21.13
N ARG A 417 -12.56 -25.10 -20.12
CA ARG A 417 -14.01 -24.93 -20.23
C ARG A 417 -14.39 -23.47 -20.49
N TYR A 418 -13.72 -22.54 -19.82
CA TYR A 418 -13.93 -21.11 -20.04
C TYR A 418 -13.61 -20.74 -21.48
N LEU A 419 -12.47 -21.15 -22.02
CA LEU A 419 -12.07 -20.87 -23.39
C LEU A 419 -13.00 -21.54 -24.41
N ALA A 420 -13.50 -22.75 -24.15
CA ALA A 420 -14.46 -23.46 -25.00
C ALA A 420 -14.08 -23.50 -26.50
N GLY A 421 -12.77 -23.52 -26.80
CA GLY A 421 -12.25 -23.47 -28.17
C GLY A 421 -12.33 -22.12 -28.87
N ARG A 422 -12.70 -21.04 -28.16
CA ARG A 422 -12.69 -19.66 -28.68
C ARG A 422 -11.25 -19.23 -29.04
N PRO A 423 -11.07 -18.45 -30.11
CA PRO A 423 -9.76 -17.97 -30.50
C PRO A 423 -9.23 -16.98 -29.47
N VAL A 424 -7.94 -17.08 -29.17
CA VAL A 424 -7.23 -16.16 -28.27
C VAL A 424 -6.18 -15.43 -29.08
N THR A 425 -6.06 -14.12 -28.84
CA THR A 425 -5.03 -13.27 -29.42
C THR A 425 -4.02 -12.92 -28.35
N CYS A 426 -2.76 -13.26 -28.56
CA CYS A 426 -1.65 -13.00 -27.65
C CYS A 426 -0.67 -11.99 -28.24
N GLN A 427 -0.31 -10.98 -27.46
CA GLN A 427 0.66 -9.95 -27.82
C GLN A 427 1.89 -10.05 -26.91
N PRO A 428 3.12 -9.99 -27.44
CA PRO A 428 4.32 -10.01 -26.61
C PRO A 428 4.42 -8.72 -25.78
N VAL A 429 4.80 -8.84 -24.52
CA VAL A 429 5.04 -7.68 -23.64
C VAL A 429 6.49 -7.24 -23.76
N ALA A 430 6.71 -5.95 -24.02
CA ALA A 430 8.06 -5.41 -24.12
C ALA A 430 8.82 -5.62 -22.79
N GLY A 431 9.99 -6.27 -22.86
CA GLY A 431 10.83 -6.53 -21.68
C GLY A 431 10.46 -7.77 -20.87
N SER A 432 9.47 -8.56 -21.29
CA SER A 432 9.14 -9.86 -20.68
C SER A 432 9.13 -10.97 -21.74
N ALA A 433 9.36 -12.21 -21.29
CA ALA A 433 9.16 -13.41 -22.11
C ALA A 433 7.68 -13.85 -22.12
N ALA A 434 6.82 -13.19 -21.35
CA ALA A 434 5.41 -13.47 -21.25
C ALA A 434 4.57 -12.63 -22.24
N TYR A 435 3.33 -13.06 -22.44
CA TYR A 435 2.40 -12.49 -23.40
C TYR A 435 1.11 -12.04 -22.70
N LEU A 436 0.55 -10.93 -23.17
CA LEU A 436 -0.81 -10.53 -22.85
C LEU A 436 -1.75 -11.21 -23.82
N CYS A 437 -2.58 -12.12 -23.31
CA CYS A 437 -3.51 -12.90 -24.12
C CYS A 437 -4.95 -12.47 -23.81
N ALA A 438 -5.71 -12.17 -24.86
CA ALA A 438 -7.10 -11.78 -24.74
C ALA A 438 -8.04 -12.74 -25.47
N VAL A 439 -9.17 -13.06 -24.83
CA VAL A 439 -10.30 -13.75 -25.46
C VAL A 439 -11.47 -12.78 -25.52
N GLU A 440 -11.98 -12.52 -26.72
CA GLU A 440 -13.11 -11.58 -26.93
C GLU A 440 -12.88 -10.20 -26.29
N GLY A 441 -11.63 -9.74 -26.25
CA GLY A 441 -11.24 -8.46 -25.65
C GLY A 441 -11.07 -8.48 -24.12
N ARG A 442 -11.20 -9.63 -23.45
CA ARG A 442 -10.93 -9.79 -22.02
C ARG A 442 -9.54 -10.39 -21.78
N ASP A 443 -8.78 -9.82 -20.86
CA ASP A 443 -7.46 -10.33 -20.46
C ASP A 443 -7.58 -11.68 -19.75
N LEU A 444 -6.90 -12.70 -20.27
CA LEU A 444 -6.87 -14.03 -19.67
C LEU A 444 -6.12 -14.05 -18.35
N SER A 445 -5.09 -13.21 -18.16
CA SER A 445 -4.36 -13.14 -16.90
C SER A 445 -5.27 -12.68 -15.76
N GLU A 446 -6.12 -11.69 -16.02
CA GLU A 446 -7.12 -11.21 -15.06
C GLU A 446 -8.13 -12.32 -14.75
N VAL A 447 -8.67 -13.00 -15.77
CA VAL A 447 -9.64 -14.09 -15.57
C VAL A 447 -9.06 -15.22 -14.74
N VAL A 448 -7.81 -15.62 -14.98
CA VAL A 448 -7.16 -16.70 -14.22
C VAL A 448 -6.97 -16.30 -12.76
N LEU A 449 -6.47 -15.09 -12.49
CA LEU A 449 -6.23 -14.63 -11.11
C LEU A 449 -7.52 -14.41 -10.34
N PHE A 450 -8.53 -13.83 -10.98
CA PHE A 450 -9.84 -13.57 -10.39
C PHE A 450 -10.55 -14.84 -9.92
N ASN A 451 -10.40 -15.96 -10.64
CA ASN A 451 -10.98 -17.25 -10.25
C ASN A 451 -10.05 -18.06 -9.32
N GLY A 452 -8.91 -17.50 -8.91
CA GLY A 452 -7.94 -18.20 -8.05
C GLY A 452 -7.20 -19.33 -8.76
N GLY A 453 -6.99 -19.24 -10.07
CA GLY A 453 -6.27 -20.24 -10.87
C GLY A 453 -4.74 -20.18 -10.74
N GLY A 454 -4.18 -19.14 -10.11
CA GLY A 454 -2.74 -18.92 -9.94
C GLY A 454 -2.43 -17.79 -8.95
N ARG A 455 -1.17 -17.37 -8.89
CA ARG A 455 -0.70 -16.20 -8.10
C ARG A 455 -0.26 -15.08 -9.04
N ALA A 456 -0.39 -13.82 -8.61
CA ALA A 456 0.18 -12.71 -9.33
C ALA A 456 1.71 -12.79 -9.21
N SER A 457 2.40 -12.79 -10.34
CA SER A 457 3.86 -12.75 -10.38
C SER A 457 4.40 -11.33 -10.07
N SER A 458 5.72 -11.19 -9.90
CA SER A 458 6.34 -9.87 -9.66
C SER A 458 6.18 -8.87 -10.80
N GLU A 459 5.88 -9.33 -12.02
CA GLU A 459 5.61 -8.48 -13.20
C GLU A 459 4.12 -8.11 -13.33
N ALA A 460 3.25 -8.58 -12.44
CA ALA A 460 1.82 -8.31 -12.50
C ALA A 460 1.49 -6.82 -12.39
N THR A 461 0.53 -6.36 -13.20
CA THR A 461 -0.01 -5.00 -13.06
C THR A 461 -0.82 -4.87 -11.77
N PRO A 462 -1.06 -3.64 -11.27
CA PRO A 462 -1.88 -3.43 -10.07
C PRO A 462 -3.28 -4.06 -10.16
N ASP A 463 -3.87 -4.08 -11.36
CA ASP A 463 -5.20 -4.67 -11.59
C ASP A 463 -5.18 -6.20 -11.42
N LEU A 464 -4.12 -6.86 -11.88
CA LEU A 464 -3.91 -8.31 -11.70
C LEU A 464 -3.70 -8.67 -10.23
N VAL A 465 -2.99 -7.83 -9.47
CA VAL A 465 -2.82 -8.01 -8.01
C VAL A 465 -4.16 -7.86 -7.29
N ALA A 466 -4.98 -6.86 -7.66
CA ALA A 466 -6.31 -6.68 -7.11
C ALA A 466 -7.25 -7.88 -7.41
N ALA A 467 -7.13 -8.47 -8.59
CA ALA A 467 -7.86 -9.69 -8.96
C ALA A 467 -7.47 -10.89 -8.08
N GLU A 468 -6.17 -11.07 -7.78
CA GLU A 468 -5.70 -12.11 -6.84
C GLU A 468 -6.22 -11.87 -5.42
N ASP A 469 -6.12 -10.64 -4.91
CA ASP A 469 -6.55 -10.30 -3.55
C ASP A 469 -8.05 -10.56 -3.35
N ARG A 470 -8.85 -10.34 -4.39
CA ARG A 470 -10.27 -10.71 -4.40
C ARG A 470 -10.45 -12.22 -4.32
N ALA A 471 -9.77 -12.99 -5.18
CA ALA A 471 -9.85 -14.45 -5.14
C ALA A 471 -9.42 -15.02 -3.79
N ARG A 472 -8.42 -14.41 -3.14
CA ARG A 472 -7.97 -14.78 -1.80
C ARG A 472 -9.03 -14.49 -0.73
N THR A 473 -9.66 -13.33 -0.79
CA THR A 473 -10.72 -12.91 0.15
C THR A 473 -11.95 -13.80 0.03
N GLU A 474 -12.33 -14.16 -1.20
CA GLU A 474 -13.47 -15.03 -1.51
C GLU A 474 -13.12 -16.53 -1.41
N ARG A 475 -11.86 -16.88 -1.11
CA ARG A 475 -11.36 -18.27 -1.00
C ARG A 475 -11.63 -19.10 -2.26
N LEU A 476 -11.36 -18.54 -3.44
CA LEU A 476 -11.56 -19.19 -4.74
C LEU A 476 -10.33 -20.02 -5.17
N GLY A 477 -10.56 -21.08 -5.93
CA GLY A 477 -9.51 -21.88 -6.57
C GLY A 477 -8.44 -22.39 -5.60
N VAL A 478 -7.18 -22.01 -5.82
CA VAL A 478 -6.04 -22.41 -4.98
C VAL A 478 -6.15 -21.91 -3.53
N TRP A 479 -6.99 -20.90 -3.27
CA TRP A 479 -7.19 -20.25 -1.96
C TRP A 479 -8.32 -20.87 -1.13
N ALA A 480 -9.00 -21.91 -1.63
CA ALA A 480 -10.12 -22.54 -0.94
C ALA A 480 -9.76 -23.33 0.34
N ARG A 481 -8.48 -23.35 0.73
CA ARG A 481 -7.95 -24.19 1.82
C ARG A 481 -7.79 -23.48 3.14
#